data_AF-A0A0N0CV61-F1
#
_entry.id   AF-A0A0N0CV61-F1
#
_cell.length_a   1.000
_cell.length_b   1.000
_cell.length_c   1.000
_cell.angle_alpha   90.00
_cell.angle_beta   90.00
_cell.angle_gamma   90.00
#
_symmetry.space_group_name_H-M   'P 1'
#
loop_
_entity.id
_entity.type
_entity.pdbx_description
1 polymer ?
#
loop_
_entity_poly.entity_id
_entity_poly.type
_entity_poly.pdbx_seq_one_letter_code
_entity_poly.pdbx_strand_id
1 'polypeptide(L)' 'MSIQFLQQLLQSTDKEIVEIARHEGFTITTSEVKKLRPYLEQFSFSWLFLGIPKDILVEVEAILGRKRSRQLIALFTK' A
#
# COMPACT_ATOMS: atom_id res chain seq x y z
N MET A 1 8.99 -12.30 1.61
CA MET A 1 8.73 -11.64 2.91
C MET A 1 7.70 -10.53 2.70
N SER A 2 6.55 -10.82 2.06
CA SER A 2 5.63 -9.82 1.50
C SER A 2 4.20 -9.94 2.06
N ILE A 3 3.82 -11.11 2.57
CA ILE A 3 2.48 -11.35 3.16
C ILE A 3 2.36 -10.78 4.58
N GLN A 4 3.42 -10.89 5.40
CA GLN A 4 3.42 -10.38 6.77
C GLN A 4 3.27 -8.86 6.83
N PHE A 5 3.91 -8.14 5.91
CA PHE A 5 3.79 -6.69 5.79
C PHE A 5 2.34 -6.26 5.51
N LEU A 6 1.65 -6.97 4.61
CA LEU A 6 0.24 -6.71 4.28
C LEU A 6 -0.69 -7.01 5.45
N GLN A 7 -0.49 -8.14 6.13
CA GLN A 7 -1.27 -8.49 7.31
C GLN A 7 -1.06 -7.50 8.44
N GLN A 8 0.19 -7.05 8.65
CA GLN A 8 0.49 -5.99 9.61
C GLN A 8 -0.17 -4.68 9.18
N LEU A 9 -0.09 -4.27 7.92
CA LEU A 9 -0.79 -3.09 7.40
C LEU A 9 -2.31 -3.12 7.66
N LEU A 10 -2.95 -4.28 7.49
CA LEU A 10 -4.39 -4.44 7.72
C LEU A 10 -4.76 -4.42 9.21
N GLN A 11 -3.88 -4.92 10.07
CA GLN A 11 -4.10 -4.95 11.52
C GLN A 11 -3.59 -3.70 12.24
N SER A 12 -2.77 -2.91 11.57
CA SER A 12 -2.14 -1.71 12.09
C SER A 12 -3.03 -0.47 11.98
N THR A 13 -2.88 0.38 12.98
CA THR A 13 -3.47 1.72 12.99
C THR A 13 -2.77 2.61 11.96
N ASP A 14 -3.46 3.67 11.51
CA ASP A 14 -2.89 4.61 10.53
C ASP A 14 -1.51 5.16 10.94
N LYS A 15 -1.26 5.29 12.25
CA LYS A 15 0.04 5.72 12.80
C LYS A 15 1.13 4.67 12.67
N GLU A 16 0.81 3.42 12.93
CA GLU A 16 1.76 2.31 12.79
C GLU A 16 2.16 2.10 11.33
N ILE A 17 1.22 2.27 10.39
CA ILE A 17 1.50 2.21 8.96
C ILE A 17 2.50 3.30 8.54
N VAL A 18 2.35 4.52 9.07
CA VAL A 18 3.30 5.62 8.82
C VAL A 18 4.69 5.28 9.35
N GLU A 19 4.79 4.69 10.54
CA GLU A 19 6.07 4.31 11.14
C GLU A 19 6.73 3.16 10.37
N ILE A 20 5.98 2.13 10.01
CA ILE A 20 6.45 1.00 9.19
C ILE A 20 6.96 1.52 7.84
N ALA A 21 6.18 2.36 7.16
CA ALA A 21 6.58 2.96 5.89
C ALA A 21 7.88 3.77 6.04
N ARG A 22 7.99 4.58 7.11
CA ARG A 22 9.18 5.36 7.40
C ARG A 22 10.40 4.47 7.63
N HIS A 23 10.24 3.34 8.33
CA HIS A 23 11.30 2.35 8.53
C HIS A 23 11.77 1.71 7.22
N GLU A 24 10.87 1.50 6.26
CA GLU A 24 11.17 1.01 4.91
C GLU A 24 11.71 2.12 3.97
N GLY A 25 11.95 3.34 4.48
CA GLY A 25 12.42 4.47 3.69
C GLY A 25 11.35 5.13 2.81
N PHE A 26 10.07 4.82 3.05
CA PHE A 26 8.93 5.38 2.35
C PHE A 26 8.23 6.45 3.21
N THR A 27 8.23 7.70 2.73
CA THR A 27 7.56 8.79 3.47
C THR A 27 6.10 8.89 3.05
N ILE A 28 5.21 8.53 3.97
CA ILE A 28 3.75 8.62 3.82
C ILE A 28 3.12 9.36 5.00
N THR A 29 2.11 10.18 4.74
CA THR A 29 1.35 10.89 5.78
C THR A 29 0.15 10.08 6.23
N THR A 30 -0.34 10.31 7.46
CA THR A 30 -1.54 9.66 7.99
C THR A 30 -2.77 9.92 7.12
N SER A 31 -2.85 11.09 6.48
CA SER A 31 -3.93 11.44 5.53
C SER A 31 -3.87 10.62 4.24
N GLU A 32 -2.67 10.35 3.72
CA GLU A 32 -2.47 9.46 2.56
C GLU A 32 -2.79 8.01 2.95
N VAL A 33 -2.39 7.56 4.14
CA VAL A 33 -2.74 6.22 4.66
C VAL A 33 -4.26 6.04 4.76
N LYS A 34 -4.99 7.01 5.33
CA LYS A 34 -6.45 6.96 5.41
C LYS A 34 -7.12 6.85 4.04
N LYS A 35 -6.58 7.54 3.03
CA LYS A 35 -7.10 7.47 1.67
C LYS A 35 -6.79 6.11 1.02
N LEU A 36 -5.64 5.52 1.31
CA LEU A 36 -5.27 4.21 0.79
C LEU A 36 -6.01 3.05 1.49
N ARG A 37 -6.42 3.24 2.76
CA ARG A 37 -7.07 2.22 3.58
C ARG A 37 -8.23 1.49 2.89
N PRO A 38 -9.22 2.17 2.27
CA PRO A 38 -10.30 1.47 1.56
C PRO A 38 -9.81 0.63 0.37
N TYR A 39 -8.73 1.04 -0.30
CA TYR A 39 -8.13 0.26 -1.39
C TYR A 39 -7.27 -0.90 -0.87
N LEU A 40 -6.65 -0.74 0.30
CA LEU A 40 -5.94 -1.78 1.03
C LEU A 40 -6.89 -2.80 1.67
N GLU A 41 -8.09 -2.39 2.06
CA GLU A 41 -9.15 -3.29 2.55
C GLU A 41 -9.84 -4.03 1.39
N GLN A 42 -9.95 -3.40 0.22
CA GLN A 42 -10.35 -4.06 -1.04
C GLN A 42 -9.27 -4.99 -1.60
N PHE A 43 -8.06 -4.96 -1.02
CA PHE A 43 -6.93 -5.77 -1.41
C PHE A 43 -7.25 -7.24 -1.10
N SER A 44 -7.84 -7.91 -2.07
CA SER A 44 -8.05 -9.35 -2.00
C SER A 44 -6.70 -10.06 -2.17
N PHE A 45 -6.48 -11.12 -1.38
CA PHE A 45 -5.34 -12.04 -1.57
C PHE A 45 -5.22 -12.53 -3.03
N SER A 46 -6.33 -12.51 -3.79
CA SER A 46 -6.39 -12.79 -5.21
C SER A 46 -5.43 -11.95 -6.07
N TRP A 47 -5.09 -10.71 -5.69
CA TRP A 47 -4.15 -9.87 -6.46
C TRP A 47 -2.70 -10.35 -6.36
N LEU A 48 -2.35 -11.14 -5.35
CA LEU A 48 -1.06 -11.83 -5.29
C LEU A 48 -0.93 -12.89 -6.40
N PHE A 49 -2.06 -13.40 -6.90
CA PHE A 49 -2.11 -14.43 -7.94
C PHE A 49 -2.50 -13.87 -9.31
N LEU A 50 -3.40 -12.90 -9.36
CA LEU A 50 -3.97 -12.32 -10.59
C LEU A 50 -3.33 -10.99 -10.99
N GLY A 51 -2.51 -10.40 -10.12
CA GLY A 51 -1.99 -9.05 -10.26
C GLY A 51 -2.97 -7.98 -9.77
N ILE A 52 -2.44 -6.77 -9.56
CA ILE A 52 -3.20 -5.61 -9.10
C ILE A 52 -4.02 -5.04 -10.27
N PRO A 53 -5.35 -4.83 -10.13
CA PRO A 53 -6.19 -4.22 -11.16
C PRO A 53 -5.71 -2.83 -11.55
N LYS A 54 -5.80 -2.49 -12.84
CA LYS A 54 -5.34 -1.18 -13.35
C LYS A 54 -6.06 0.00 -12.71
N ASP A 55 -7.35 -0.13 -12.43
CA ASP A 55 -8.13 0.95 -11.81
C ASP A 55 -7.58 1.30 -10.42
N ILE A 56 -7.18 0.28 -9.65
CA ILE A 56 -6.52 0.48 -8.33
C ILE A 56 -5.17 1.18 -8.50
N LEU A 57 -4.38 0.80 -9.52
CA LEU A 57 -3.10 1.46 -9.79
C LEU A 57 -3.28 2.96 -10.10
N VAL A 58 -4.33 3.32 -10.83
CA VAL A 58 -4.66 4.72 -11.15
C VAL A 58 -5.05 5.50 -9.89
N GLU A 59 -5.87 4.92 -9.03
CA GLU A 59 -6.29 5.53 -7.76
C GLU A 59 -5.11 5.72 -6.80
N VAL A 60 -4.25 4.70 -6.66
CA VAL A 60 -3.03 4.77 -5.85
C VAL A 60 -2.06 5.81 -6.44
N GLU A 61 -1.94 5.91 -7.77
CA GLU A 61 -1.19 6.97 -8.44
C GLU A 61 -1.75 8.37 -8.16
N ALA A 62 -3.06 8.53 -8.10
CA ALA A 62 -3.70 9.81 -7.79
C ALA A 62 -3.44 10.24 -6.33
N ILE A 63 -3.36 9.29 -5.39
CA ILE A 63 -3.15 9.58 -3.97
C ILE A 63 -1.68 9.83 -3.64
N LEU A 64 -0.78 8.96 -4.08
CA LEU A 64 0.65 8.99 -3.72
C LEU A 64 1.51 9.73 -4.75
N GLY A 65 1.03 9.87 -5.98
CA GLY A 65 1.81 10.32 -7.12
C GLY A 65 2.61 9.18 -7.76
N ARG A 66 2.82 9.30 -9.08
CA ARG A 66 3.40 8.28 -9.98
C ARG A 66 4.75 7.69 -9.55
N LYS A 67 5.58 8.43 -8.81
CA LYS A 67 6.89 7.95 -8.34
C LYS A 67 6.75 7.04 -7.11
N ARG A 68 5.91 7.44 -6.16
CA ARG A 68 5.69 6.75 -4.88
C ARG A 68 4.78 5.53 -5.06
N SER A 69 3.78 5.61 -5.94
CA SER A 69 2.96 4.47 -6.32
C SER A 69 3.79 3.32 -6.87
N ARG A 70 4.74 3.60 -7.78
CA ARG A 70 5.64 2.58 -8.35
C ARG A 70 6.54 1.94 -7.31
N GLN A 71 7.04 2.70 -6.33
CA GLN A 71 7.80 2.13 -5.21
C GLN A 71 6.94 1.19 -4.37
N LEU A 72 5.70 1.60 -4.07
CA LEU A 72 4.75 0.78 -3.34
C LEU A 72 4.42 -0.51 -4.11
N ILE A 73 4.14 -0.40 -5.41
CA ILE A 73 3.88 -1.56 -6.29
C ILE A 73 5.10 -2.47 -6.35
N ALA A 74 6.30 -1.92 -6.48
CA ALA A 74 7.54 -2.69 -6.54
C ALA A 74 7.83 -3.46 -5.24
N LEU A 75 7.36 -2.98 -4.08
CA LEU A 75 7.42 -3.74 -2.82
C LEU A 75 6.49 -4.96 -2.84
N PHE A 76 5.38 -4.93 -3.59
CA PHE A 76 4.43 -6.03 -3.69
C PHE A 76 4.79 -7.06 -4.76
N THR A 77 5.48 -6.68 -5.83
CA THR A 77 5.85 -7.58 -6.94
C THR A 77 7.16 -8.34 -6.70
N LYS A 78 7.84 -8.14 -5.56
CA LYS A 78 9.12 -8.76 -5.22
C LYS A 78 8.96 -9.92 -4.22
#